data_AF-A0A7J0ARG7-F1
#
_entry.id   AF-A0A7J0ARG7-F1
#
_cell.length_a   1.000
_cell.length_b   1.000
_cell.length_c   1.000
_cell.angle_alpha   90.00
_cell.angle_beta   90.00
_cell.angle_gamma   90.00
#
_symmetry.space_group_name_H-M   'P 1'
#
loop_
_entity.id
_entity.type
_entity.pdbx_description
1 polymer ?
#
loop_
_entity_poly.entity_id
_entity_poly.type
_entity_poly.pdbx_seq_one_letter_code
_entity_poly.pdbx_strand_id
1 'polypeptide(L)'
;MSEISVDTLYAQRTAHTSYYWFVAIKHLLAKIKSLPDNLTEFGKKILMDIASGTQSLNPFPNCFKNIVERLDKRKIKSTVTDIRNDFCIGKKTINAIKFQFFETWLRSHGNLKSQAGDVIDKIVKPVISDGACRSLILQNKDFYMDLINTAGDDAYELKKSLRNLIQKDSDPQLVKFVNSIDSVPEVETA
;
A
#
# COMPACT_ATOMS: atom_id res chain seq x y z
N MET A 1 -0.11 -26.52 -14.46
CA MET A 1 0.75 -25.32 -14.32
C MET A 1 1.99 -25.59 -13.46
N SER A 2 2.31 -26.86 -13.14
CA SER A 2 3.43 -27.29 -12.31
C SER A 2 4.80 -27.32 -13.00
N GLU A 3 4.89 -26.98 -14.29
CA GLU A 3 6.14 -27.15 -15.06
C GLU A 3 7.06 -25.92 -15.03
N ILE A 4 6.52 -24.70 -14.92
CA ILE A 4 7.35 -23.48 -14.91
C ILE A 4 7.65 -23.03 -13.49
N SER A 5 8.95 -22.98 -13.16
CA SER A 5 9.43 -22.47 -11.88
C SER A 5 9.20 -20.96 -11.78
N VAL A 6 9.03 -20.47 -10.55
CA VAL A 6 8.86 -19.03 -10.27
C VAL A 6 10.08 -18.24 -10.75
N ASP A 7 11.28 -18.77 -10.56
CA ASP A 7 12.52 -18.10 -10.91
C ASP A 7 12.70 -17.99 -12.43
N THR A 8 12.39 -19.07 -13.17
CA THR A 8 12.41 -19.03 -14.63
C THR A 8 11.39 -18.03 -15.18
N LEU A 9 10.16 -18.03 -14.64
CA LEU A 9 9.13 -17.08 -15.06
C LEU A 9 9.55 -15.63 -14.75
N TYR A 10 10.11 -15.41 -13.56
CA TYR A 10 10.57 -14.10 -13.11
C TYR A 10 11.77 -13.56 -13.90
N ALA A 11 12.70 -14.43 -14.30
CA ALA A 11 13.82 -14.07 -15.16
C ALA A 11 13.35 -13.54 -16.52
N GLN A 12 12.22 -14.05 -17.03
CA GLN A 12 11.65 -13.71 -18.34
C GLN A 12 10.67 -12.53 -18.30
N ARG A 13 10.53 -11.83 -17.16
CA ARG A 13 9.54 -10.76 -16.97
C ARG A 13 9.67 -9.60 -17.97
N THR A 14 10.88 -9.32 -18.48
CA THR A 14 11.08 -8.28 -19.50
C THR A 14 10.51 -8.69 -20.86
N ALA A 15 10.48 -10.00 -21.16
CA ALA A 15 9.89 -10.58 -22.37
C ALA A 15 8.41 -10.97 -22.20
N HIS A 16 7.68 -10.32 -21.30
CA HIS A 16 6.31 -10.70 -20.93
C HIS A 16 5.27 -10.66 -22.05
N THR A 17 5.57 -10.03 -23.18
CA THR A 17 4.69 -9.99 -24.36
C THR A 17 4.91 -11.15 -25.33
N SER A 18 6.09 -11.76 -25.33
CA SER A 18 6.49 -12.78 -26.32
C SER A 18 6.86 -14.12 -25.70
N TYR A 19 7.23 -14.16 -24.42
CA TYR A 19 7.59 -15.39 -23.75
C TYR A 19 6.37 -16.32 -23.62
N TYR A 20 6.54 -17.55 -24.09
CA TYR A 20 5.48 -18.56 -24.20
C TYR A 20 4.62 -18.65 -22.94
N TRP A 21 5.23 -18.73 -21.76
CA TRP A 21 4.47 -18.88 -20.52
C TRP A 21 3.63 -17.65 -20.17
N PHE A 22 4.10 -16.42 -20.45
CA PHE A 22 3.29 -15.23 -20.20
C PHE A 22 2.09 -15.14 -21.16
N VAL A 23 2.28 -15.53 -22.43
CA VAL A 23 1.20 -15.65 -23.40
C VAL A 23 0.18 -16.71 -22.94
N ALA A 24 0.65 -17.89 -22.54
CA ALA A 24 -0.21 -18.95 -22.02
C ALA A 24 -0.95 -18.54 -20.75
N ILE A 25 -0.27 -17.91 -19.78
CA ILE A 25 -0.87 -17.39 -18.54
C ILE A 25 -2.01 -16.43 -18.85
N LYS A 26 -1.84 -15.50 -19.80
CA LYS A 26 -2.90 -14.56 -20.20
C LYS A 26 -4.19 -15.29 -20.58
N HIS A 27 -4.10 -16.36 -21.37
CA HIS A 27 -5.27 -17.16 -21.77
C HIS A 27 -5.82 -18.02 -20.63
N LEU A 28 -4.95 -18.55 -19.77
CA LEU A 28 -5.34 -19.41 -18.65
C LEU A 28 -6.00 -18.64 -17.50
N LEU A 29 -5.57 -17.40 -17.25
CA LEU A 29 -6.15 -16.57 -16.20
C LEU A 29 -7.67 -16.39 -16.40
N ALA A 30 -8.15 -16.31 -17.64
CA ALA A 30 -9.58 -16.23 -17.93
C ALA A 30 -10.38 -17.50 -17.56
N LYS A 31 -9.71 -18.65 -17.38
CA LYS A 31 -10.35 -19.96 -17.19
C LYS A 31 -10.22 -20.50 -15.77
N ILE A 32 -9.19 -20.09 -15.02
CA ILE A 32 -8.95 -20.57 -13.66
C ILE A 32 -9.68 -19.69 -12.66
N LYS A 33 -10.13 -20.26 -11.53
CA LYS A 33 -10.78 -19.51 -10.44
C LYS A 33 -9.78 -18.88 -9.48
N SER A 34 -8.74 -19.61 -9.12
CA SER A 34 -7.65 -19.18 -8.23
C SER A 34 -6.30 -19.24 -8.95
N LEU A 35 -5.34 -18.44 -8.48
CA LEU A 35 -3.97 -18.51 -8.96
C LEU A 35 -3.29 -19.79 -8.42
N PRO A 36 -2.55 -20.52 -9.27
CA PRO A 36 -1.62 -21.54 -8.80
C PRO A 36 -0.50 -20.92 -7.95
N ASP A 37 0.17 -21.73 -7.14
CA ASP A 37 1.17 -21.23 -6.19
C ASP A 37 2.34 -20.54 -6.88
N ASN A 38 2.81 -21.03 -8.04
CA ASN A 38 3.89 -20.37 -8.78
C ASN A 38 3.52 -18.95 -9.25
N LEU A 39 2.28 -18.73 -9.71
CA LEU A 39 1.81 -17.39 -10.09
C LEU A 39 1.57 -16.51 -8.86
N THR A 40 1.17 -17.11 -7.73
CA THR A 40 1.04 -16.41 -6.46
C THR A 40 2.41 -15.88 -5.99
N GLU A 41 3.44 -16.73 -6.00
CA GLU A 41 4.80 -16.35 -5.64
C GLU A 41 5.42 -15.36 -6.63
N PHE A 42 5.15 -15.52 -7.93
CA PHE A 42 5.53 -14.51 -8.93
C PHE A 42 4.88 -13.15 -8.62
N GLY A 43 3.58 -13.11 -8.33
CA GLY A 43 2.88 -11.88 -7.98
C GLY A 43 3.43 -11.22 -6.71
N LYS A 44 3.83 -12.00 -5.69
CA LYS A 44 4.53 -11.49 -4.50
C LYS A 44 5.86 -10.83 -4.85
N LYS A 45 6.66 -11.43 -5.74
CA LYS A 45 7.91 -10.82 -6.23
C LYS A 45 7.64 -9.48 -6.94
N ILE A 46 6.58 -9.41 -7.76
CA ILE A 46 6.17 -8.16 -8.42
C ILE A 46 5.75 -7.10 -7.38
N LEU A 47 5.01 -7.44 -6.32
CA LEU A 47 4.70 -6.49 -5.24
C LEU A 47 5.98 -5.95 -4.58
N MET A 48 6.96 -6.81 -4.32
CA MET A 48 8.25 -6.39 -3.76
C MET A 48 9.02 -5.46 -4.69
N ASP A 49 8.99 -5.71 -6.00
CA ASP A 49 9.62 -4.88 -7.02
C ASP A 49 8.94 -3.51 -7.17
N ILE A 50 7.61 -3.45 -7.06
CA ILE A 50 6.88 -2.18 -7.08
C ILE A 50 7.25 -1.35 -5.84
N ALA A 51 7.35 -2.00 -4.68
CA ALA A 51 7.76 -1.35 -3.44
C ALA A 51 9.19 -0.80 -3.53
N SER A 52 10.15 -1.57 -4.08
CA SER A 52 11.54 -1.14 -4.28
C SER A 52 11.67 -0.08 -5.39
N GLY A 53 10.75 -0.05 -6.35
CA GLY A 53 10.80 0.80 -7.54
C GLY A 53 11.52 0.15 -8.74
N THR A 54 11.90 -1.13 -8.65
CA THR A 54 12.44 -1.88 -9.79
C THR A 54 11.37 -2.20 -10.84
N GLN A 55 10.10 -2.31 -10.43
CA GLN A 55 8.96 -2.40 -11.32
C GLN A 55 8.20 -1.06 -11.34
N SER A 56 8.17 -0.41 -12.50
CA SER A 56 7.35 0.79 -12.69
C SER A 56 5.85 0.44 -12.71
N LEU A 57 5.04 1.33 -12.14
CA LEU A 57 3.59 1.32 -12.28
C LEU A 57 3.12 2.05 -13.56
N ASN A 58 4.02 2.79 -14.21
CA ASN A 58 3.74 3.55 -15.44
C ASN A 58 4.88 3.35 -16.47
N PRO A 59 4.69 2.49 -17.50
CA PRO A 59 3.56 1.57 -17.68
C PRO A 59 3.66 0.34 -16.77
N PHE A 60 2.53 -0.13 -16.22
CA PHE A 60 2.45 -1.42 -15.55
C PHE A 60 1.98 -2.50 -16.54
N PRO A 61 2.77 -3.58 -16.77
CA PRO A 61 2.38 -4.62 -17.71
C PRO A 61 1.04 -5.28 -17.36
N ASN A 62 0.12 -5.35 -18.32
CA ASN A 62 -1.22 -5.93 -18.13
C ASN A 62 -1.17 -7.38 -17.62
N CYS A 63 -0.18 -8.17 -18.05
CA CYS A 63 0.00 -9.54 -17.55
C CYS A 63 0.30 -9.56 -16.05
N PHE A 64 1.09 -8.61 -15.53
CA PHE A 64 1.41 -8.52 -14.11
C PHE A 64 0.22 -7.99 -13.33
N LYS A 65 -0.47 -6.98 -13.86
CA LYS A 65 -1.72 -6.46 -13.30
C LYS A 65 -2.74 -7.56 -13.08
N ASN A 66 -3.00 -8.38 -14.10
CA ASN A 66 -3.97 -9.48 -14.03
C ASN A 66 -3.58 -10.57 -13.02
N ILE A 67 -2.28 -10.74 -12.74
CA ILE A 67 -1.81 -11.65 -11.68
C ILE A 67 -1.99 -11.00 -10.31
N VAL A 68 -1.50 -9.77 -10.14
CA VAL A 68 -1.55 -9.05 -8.85
C VAL A 68 -2.97 -8.86 -8.35
N GLU A 69 -3.91 -8.48 -9.22
CA GLU A 69 -5.33 -8.29 -8.87
C GLU A 69 -6.02 -9.57 -8.39
N ARG A 70 -5.43 -10.73 -8.69
CA ARG A 70 -5.99 -12.06 -8.36
C ARG A 70 -5.27 -12.76 -7.22
N LEU A 71 -4.32 -12.08 -6.57
CA LEU A 71 -3.61 -12.64 -5.42
C LEU A 71 -4.59 -12.94 -4.28
N ASP A 72 -4.50 -14.15 -3.74
CA ASP A 72 -5.24 -14.51 -2.54
C ASP A 72 -4.68 -13.74 -1.35
N LYS A 73 -5.51 -12.85 -0.80
CA LYS A 73 -5.24 -12.04 0.39
C LYS A 73 -4.70 -12.87 1.57
N ARG A 74 -5.15 -14.12 1.72
CA ARG A 74 -4.69 -15.04 2.78
C ARG A 74 -3.24 -15.47 2.61
N LYS A 75 -2.72 -15.48 1.38
CA LYS A 75 -1.36 -15.95 1.05
C LYS A 75 -0.31 -14.86 1.01
N ILE A 76 -0.70 -13.58 1.00
CA ILE A 76 0.22 -12.44 0.81
C ILE A 76 0.47 -11.60 2.08
N LYS A 77 -0.15 -11.95 3.20
CA LYS A 77 -0.07 -11.16 4.45
C LYS A 77 1.39 -10.91 4.89
N SER A 78 2.23 -11.93 4.85
CA SER A 78 3.66 -11.81 5.17
C SER A 78 4.36 -10.84 4.22
N THR A 79 4.16 -11.00 2.91
CA THR A 79 4.75 -10.10 1.90
C THR A 79 4.36 -8.64 2.10
N VAL A 80 3.09 -8.35 2.39
CA VAL A 80 2.64 -6.96 2.65
C VAL A 80 3.21 -6.42 3.97
N THR A 81 3.33 -7.28 4.99
CA THR A 81 3.98 -6.96 6.27
C THR A 81 5.45 -6.59 6.05
N ASP A 82 6.18 -7.34 5.21
CA ASP A 82 7.57 -7.08 4.87
C ASP A 82 7.73 -5.80 4.07
N ILE A 83 6.84 -5.52 3.12
CA ILE A 83 6.80 -4.26 2.37
C ILE A 83 6.61 -3.07 3.32
N ARG A 84 5.66 -3.17 4.25
CA ARG A 84 5.43 -2.16 5.29
C ARG A 84 6.67 -1.97 6.14
N ASN A 85 7.31 -3.05 6.60
CA ASN A 85 8.55 -2.97 7.40
C ASN A 85 9.65 -2.25 6.62
N ASP A 86 9.87 -2.60 5.35
CA ASP A 86 10.88 -1.97 4.50
C ASP A 86 10.63 -0.44 4.34
N PHE A 87 9.36 0.00 4.27
CA PHE A 87 9.03 1.43 4.28
C PHE A 87 9.28 2.08 5.64
N CYS A 88 8.85 1.45 6.74
CA CYS A 88 9.00 1.96 8.10
C CYS A 88 10.48 2.13 8.51
N ILE A 89 11.37 1.22 8.10
CA ILE A 89 12.81 1.34 8.37
C ILE A 89 13.56 2.22 7.37
N GLY A 90 12.86 2.83 6.40
CA GLY A 90 13.45 3.70 5.38
C GLY A 90 14.29 2.97 4.32
N LYS A 91 14.27 1.63 4.27
CA LYS A 91 14.93 0.84 3.22
C LYS A 91 14.29 1.05 1.85
N LYS A 92 12.98 1.35 1.84
CA LYS A 92 12.23 1.77 0.65
C LYS A 92 11.54 3.09 0.95
N THR A 93 11.40 3.92 -0.08
CA THR A 93 10.68 5.19 0.02
C THR A 93 9.32 5.09 -0.65
N ILE A 94 8.28 5.54 0.06
CA ILE A 94 6.95 5.69 -0.49
C ILE A 94 6.81 7.02 -1.24
N ASN A 95 5.93 7.05 -2.23
CA ASN A 95 5.47 8.27 -2.88
C ASN A 95 3.97 8.15 -3.15
N ALA A 96 3.34 9.20 -3.69
CA ALA A 96 1.91 9.22 -3.95
C ALA A 96 1.43 8.02 -4.81
N ILE A 97 2.15 7.71 -5.89
CA ILE A 97 1.81 6.60 -6.80
C ILE A 97 1.87 5.25 -6.09
N LYS A 98 2.95 4.99 -5.34
CA LYS A 98 3.12 3.76 -4.56
C LYS A 98 2.05 3.65 -3.47
N PHE A 99 1.74 4.75 -2.78
CA PHE A 99 0.72 4.74 -1.74
C PHE A 99 -0.66 4.42 -2.32
N GLN A 100 -1.07 5.06 -3.41
CA GLN A 100 -2.35 4.76 -4.07
C GLN A 100 -2.45 3.29 -4.48
N PHE A 101 -1.35 2.70 -4.96
CA PHE A 101 -1.31 1.28 -5.29
C PHE A 101 -1.36 0.37 -4.06
N PHE A 102 -0.63 0.69 -3.00
CA PHE A 102 -0.47 -0.16 -1.82
C PHE A 102 -1.50 0.06 -0.72
N GLU A 103 -2.26 1.15 -0.72
CA GLU A 103 -3.14 1.58 0.38
C GLU A 103 -3.99 0.42 0.90
N THR A 104 -4.75 -0.21 0.02
CA THR A 104 -5.72 -1.24 0.44
C THR A 104 -5.02 -2.49 0.93
N TRP A 105 -3.85 -2.82 0.36
CA TRP A 105 -3.02 -3.94 0.83
C TRP A 105 -2.46 -3.64 2.22
N LEU A 106 -1.85 -2.47 2.40
CA LEU A 106 -1.25 -2.03 3.66
C LEU A 106 -2.30 -1.95 4.77
N ARG A 107 -3.45 -1.34 4.52
CA ARG A 107 -4.55 -1.23 5.48
C ARG A 107 -5.12 -2.59 5.87
N SER A 108 -5.32 -3.48 4.91
CA SER A 108 -5.98 -4.78 5.17
C SER A 108 -5.01 -5.84 5.72
N HIS A 109 -3.73 -5.78 5.37
CA HIS A 109 -2.78 -6.88 5.58
C HIS A 109 -1.40 -6.45 6.09
N GLY A 110 -1.09 -5.15 6.11
CA GLY A 110 0.20 -4.62 6.54
C GLY A 110 0.38 -4.49 8.05
N ASN A 111 -0.65 -4.79 8.85
CA ASN A 111 -0.61 -4.71 10.32
C ASN A 111 -0.11 -3.34 10.84
N LEU A 112 -0.61 -2.24 10.24
CA LEU A 112 -0.03 -0.89 10.41
C LEU A 112 0.04 -0.43 11.87
N LYS A 113 -0.92 -0.82 12.71
CA LYS A 113 -0.96 -0.42 14.12
C LYS A 113 0.20 -0.96 14.96
N SER A 114 0.86 -2.05 14.55
CA SER A 114 1.97 -2.62 15.33
C SER A 114 3.20 -1.73 15.38
N GLN A 115 3.30 -0.74 14.48
CA GLN A 115 4.40 0.23 14.38
C GLN A 115 3.81 1.59 13.95
N ALA A 116 2.75 2.03 14.65
CA ALA A 116 1.94 3.17 14.23
C ALA A 116 2.76 4.45 14.01
N GLY A 117 3.71 4.78 14.90
CA GLY A 117 4.61 5.92 14.76
C GLY A 117 5.40 5.93 13.45
N ASP A 118 6.11 4.83 13.15
CA ASP A 118 6.88 4.69 11.91
C ASP A 118 5.99 4.73 10.66
N VAL A 119 4.78 4.14 10.73
CA VAL A 119 3.81 4.21 9.64
C VAL A 119 3.38 5.66 9.41
N ILE A 120 3.10 6.42 10.47
CA ILE A 120 2.72 7.82 10.34
C ILE A 120 3.87 8.63 9.72
N ASP A 121 5.10 8.50 10.21
CA ASP A 121 6.23 9.30 9.73
C ASP A 121 6.71 8.90 8.33
N LYS A 122 6.81 7.59 8.03
CA LYS A 122 7.39 7.09 6.77
C LYS A 122 6.40 6.78 5.67
N ILE A 123 5.13 6.55 6.00
CA ILE A 123 4.11 6.12 5.02
C ILE A 123 3.07 7.22 4.78
N VAL A 124 2.44 7.73 5.83
CA VAL A 124 1.29 8.65 5.70
C VAL A 124 1.72 10.11 5.49
N LYS A 125 2.62 10.61 6.33
CA LYS A 125 3.11 11.99 6.27
C LYS A 125 3.73 12.38 4.92
N PRO A 126 4.51 11.53 4.22
CA PRO A 126 5.08 11.90 2.92
C PRO A 126 4.05 12.07 1.79
N VAL A 127 2.82 11.56 1.95
CA VAL A 127 1.82 11.52 0.87
C VAL A 127 0.57 12.35 1.16
N ILE A 128 0.39 12.86 2.37
CA ILE A 128 -0.85 13.54 2.80
C ILE A 128 -1.14 14.85 2.03
N SER A 129 -0.10 15.48 1.48
CA SER A 129 -0.23 16.67 0.64
C SER A 129 -0.85 16.38 -0.73
N ASP A 130 -0.71 15.14 -1.23
CA ASP A 130 -1.30 14.69 -2.49
C ASP A 130 -2.82 14.49 -2.33
N GLY A 131 -3.60 15.11 -3.23
CA GLY A 131 -5.06 15.10 -3.14
C GLY A 131 -5.69 13.71 -3.29
N ALA A 132 -5.10 12.85 -4.13
CA ALA A 132 -5.60 11.49 -4.33
C ALA A 132 -5.30 10.59 -3.13
N CYS A 133 -4.09 10.69 -2.58
CA CYS A 133 -3.73 9.98 -1.33
C CYS A 133 -4.59 10.44 -0.15
N ARG A 134 -4.80 11.76 -0.02
CA ARG A 134 -5.67 12.33 1.01
C ARG A 134 -7.10 11.84 0.87
N SER A 135 -7.64 11.77 -0.35
CA SER A 135 -8.98 11.24 -0.61
C SER A 135 -9.11 9.77 -0.17
N LEU A 136 -8.11 8.93 -0.42
CA LEU A 136 -8.11 7.53 0.04
C LEU A 136 -8.10 7.41 1.58
N ILE A 137 -7.34 8.29 2.24
CA ILE A 137 -7.28 8.35 3.72
C ILE A 137 -8.64 8.75 4.28
N LEU A 138 -9.27 9.79 3.72
CA LEU A 138 -10.57 10.30 4.17
C LEU A 138 -11.70 9.29 3.92
N GLN A 139 -11.66 8.55 2.80
CA GLN A 139 -12.59 7.47 2.51
C GLN A 139 -12.51 6.33 3.54
N ASN A 140 -11.35 6.15 4.18
CA ASN A 140 -11.11 5.15 5.21
C ASN A 140 -10.81 5.79 6.57
N LYS A 141 -11.41 6.95 6.85
CA LYS A 141 -11.10 7.82 7.98
C LYS A 141 -11.03 7.10 9.33
N ASP A 142 -11.96 6.19 9.64
CA ASP A 142 -12.04 5.57 10.96
C ASP A 142 -10.79 4.74 11.25
N PHE A 143 -10.28 4.05 10.23
CA PHE A 143 -9.02 3.32 10.32
C PHE A 143 -7.82 4.25 10.52
N TYR A 144 -7.75 5.35 9.76
CA TYR A 144 -6.62 6.28 9.83
C TYR A 144 -6.65 7.15 11.10
N MET A 145 -7.82 7.50 11.61
CA MET A 145 -7.98 8.16 12.90
C MET A 145 -7.45 7.28 14.03
N ASP A 146 -7.86 6.01 14.04
CA ASP A 146 -7.39 5.05 15.03
C ASP A 146 -5.88 4.80 14.92
N LEU A 147 -5.34 4.73 13.70
CA LEU A 147 -3.90 4.63 13.46
C LEU A 147 -3.13 5.85 13.99
N ILE A 148 -3.63 7.06 13.73
CA ILE A 148 -3.03 8.32 14.21
C ILE A 148 -3.10 8.40 15.74
N ASN A 149 -4.21 7.99 16.34
CA ASN A 149 -4.36 7.97 17.79
C ASN A 149 -3.45 6.93 18.45
N THR A 150 -3.31 5.75 17.82
CA THR A 150 -2.38 4.69 18.27
C THR A 150 -0.92 5.17 18.23
N ALA A 151 -0.56 6.03 17.26
CA ALA A 151 0.78 6.60 17.16
C ALA A 151 1.08 7.63 18.27
N GLY A 152 0.07 8.17 18.95
CA GLY A 152 0.26 9.13 20.05
C GLY A 152 1.09 10.35 19.62
N ASP A 153 2.18 10.61 20.36
CA ASP A 153 3.07 11.74 20.14
C ASP A 153 3.85 11.66 18.82
N ASP A 154 4.09 10.45 18.30
CA ASP A 154 4.78 10.25 17.01
C ASP A 154 3.99 10.85 15.84
N ALA A 155 2.67 11.06 16.01
CA ALA A 155 1.83 11.73 15.01
C ALA A 155 1.85 13.25 15.07
N TYR A 156 2.58 13.87 16.01
CA TYR A 156 2.59 15.33 16.22
C TYR A 156 2.87 16.12 14.93
N GLU A 157 3.93 15.77 14.19
CA GLU A 157 4.30 16.46 12.96
C GLU A 157 3.27 16.28 11.83
N LEU A 158 2.59 15.13 11.78
CA LEU A 158 1.48 14.92 10.85
C LEU A 158 0.27 15.81 11.22
N LYS A 159 -0.14 15.82 12.49
CA LYS A 159 -1.25 16.66 12.98
C LYS A 159 -0.99 18.14 12.70
N LYS A 160 0.24 18.61 12.95
CA LYS A 160 0.68 19.97 12.62
C LYS A 160 0.60 20.28 11.13
N SER A 161 1.07 19.36 10.28
CA SER A 161 0.98 19.51 8.82
C SER A 161 -0.46 19.60 8.32
N LEU A 162 -1.36 18.78 8.89
CA LEU A 162 -2.78 18.77 8.58
C LEU A 162 -3.49 20.06 9.03
N ARG A 163 -3.18 20.58 10.22
CA ARG A 163 -3.69 21.89 10.68
C ARG A 163 -3.32 23.02 9.73
N ASN A 164 -2.07 23.05 9.28
CA ASN A 164 -1.62 24.05 8.31
C ASN A 164 -2.33 23.90 6.95
N LEU A 165 -2.75 22.69 6.60
CA LEU A 165 -3.46 22.42 5.35
C LEU A 165 -4.90 22.93 5.40
N ILE A 166 -5.64 22.71 6.49
CA ILE A 166 -7.02 23.19 6.65
C ILE A 166 -7.14 24.71 6.83
N GLN A 167 -6.04 25.42 7.13
CA GLN A 167 -6.02 26.88 7.09
C GLN A 167 -6.10 27.43 5.65
N LYS A 168 -5.72 26.61 4.66
CA LYS A 168 -5.68 26.98 3.23
C LYS A 168 -6.76 26.28 2.42
N ASP A 169 -7.16 25.08 2.83
CA ASP A 169 -8.13 24.21 2.18
C ASP A 169 -9.45 24.23 2.98
N SER A 170 -10.55 24.55 2.31
CA SER A 170 -11.88 24.65 2.93
C SER A 170 -12.70 23.36 2.81
N ASP A 171 -12.09 22.23 2.43
CA ASP A 171 -12.78 20.93 2.38
C ASP A 171 -13.39 20.56 3.76
N PRO A 172 -14.73 20.53 3.88
CA PRO A 172 -15.40 20.24 5.15
C PRO A 172 -15.09 18.83 5.69
N GLN A 173 -14.84 17.86 4.81
CA GLN A 173 -14.51 16.49 5.23
C GLN A 173 -13.14 16.45 5.89
N LEU A 174 -12.16 17.14 5.30
CA LEU A 174 -10.84 17.27 5.87
C LEU A 174 -10.86 18.03 7.20
N VAL A 175 -11.56 19.16 7.30
CA VAL A 175 -11.68 19.92 8.55
C VAL A 175 -12.24 19.05 9.67
N LYS A 176 -13.31 18.30 9.40
CA LYS A 176 -13.90 17.39 10.38
C LYS A 176 -12.93 16.28 10.80
N PHE A 177 -12.20 15.71 9.85
CA PHE A 177 -11.18 14.69 10.11
C PHE A 177 -10.07 15.21 11.03
N VAL A 178 -9.50 16.38 10.70
CA VAL A 178 -8.42 17.00 11.47
C VAL A 178 -8.87 17.31 12.90
N ASN A 179 -10.06 17.88 13.07
CA ASN A 179 -10.60 18.18 14.40
C ASN A 179 -10.78 16.92 15.26
N SER A 180 -11.03 15.76 14.65
CA SER A 180 -11.32 14.52 15.37
C SER A 180 -10.06 13.75 15.82
N ILE A 181 -8.90 13.99 15.19
CA ILE A 181 -7.60 13.39 15.59
C ILE A 181 -6.81 14.28 16.56
N ASP A 182 -7.30 15.49 16.77
CA ASP A 182 -6.62 16.58 17.44
C ASP A 182 -7.29 16.97 18.76
N SER A 183 -8.41 16.33 19.09
CA SER A 183 -8.93 16.27 20.45
C SER A 183 -7.90 15.56 21.34
N VAL A 184 -7.05 16.36 21.97
CA VAL A 184 -6.37 16.03 23.23
C VAL A 184 -7.46 15.52 24.19
N PRO A 185 -7.23 14.45 24.97
CA PRO A 185 -8.19 14.06 26.00
C PRO A 185 -8.49 15.28 26.87
N GLU A 186 -9.76 15.60 27.09
CA GLU A 186 -10.13 16.55 28.13
C GLU A 186 -9.46 16.07 29.42
N VAL A 187 -8.50 16.85 29.91
CA VAL A 187 -7.91 16.61 31.23
C VAL A 187 -9.06 16.80 32.20
N GLU A 188 -9.55 15.70 32.78
CA GLU A 188 -10.38 15.77 33.99
C GLU A 188 -9.54 16.46 35.06
N THR A 189 -9.74 17.76 35.21
CA THR A 189 -9.26 18.50 36.37
C THR A 189 -10.12 18.07 37.55
N ALA A 190 -9.60 17.14 38.36
CA ALA A 190 -10.06 16.88 39.71
C ALA A 190 -9.45 17.89 40.69
#